data_AF-F2AZU3-F1
#
_entry.id   AF-F2AZU3-F1
#
_cell.length_a   1.000
_cell.length_b   1.000
_cell.length_c   1.000
_cell.angle_alpha   90.00
_cell.angle_beta   90.00
_cell.angle_gamma   90.00
#
_symmetry.space_group_name_H-M   'P 1'
#
loop_
_entity.id
_entity.type
_entity.pdbx_description
1 polymer ?
#
loop_
_entity_poly.entity_id
_entity_poly.type
_entity_poly.pdbx_seq_one_letter_code
_entity_poly.pdbx_strand_id
1 'polypeptide(L)'
;MAFAAAALQPTLAISAPISVEANASTIGSEQAVPSPSLHERLCDVNPNWVSILGSETFDLDGESEVGEVQLLQKHFELVIERLENAKVDDLNASQTKQRRANIQRLREYAVDRVFPQNIFVAGRRPVFIDPWGTHCAVGHLIATSGYPGLARRINEEHRLDELGAITTDGLREWQLASGLRIEELALIQPHYQFRMNSQTIKYPSEIEALILGDSSTVLEALEKGELKVDSRCGGKTLLHIAAAAGDLKLVKRLVEMGADLNAVSTLGCDEDETGKGGKHSRFEVRWDGSTQVTKGDRYAGKGRVYQTVRGAFVADVLQDFYGGLAGKNALEYATAEPRPSKYGAPTYAYYGKRMPFGGVGNGSNPLEEVKNERAEVAKWLREQGLK
;
A
#
# COMPACT_ATOMS: atom_id res chain seq x y z
N MET A 1 -86.04 30.69 -6.06
CA MET A 1 -85.62 30.69 -7.48
C MET A 1 -84.15 30.27 -7.46
N ALA A 2 -83.75 29.08 -7.95
CA ALA A 2 -83.55 28.75 -9.38
C ALA A 2 -82.54 29.72 -10.02
N PHE A 3 -81.41 29.37 -10.65
CA PHE A 3 -80.86 28.15 -11.30
C PHE A 3 -79.30 28.20 -11.24
N ALA A 4 -78.44 27.20 -11.58
CA ALA A 4 -78.55 25.79 -12.02
C ALA A 4 -77.19 25.02 -11.80
N ALA A 5 -77.14 23.79 -12.33
CA ALA A 5 -76.01 22.89 -12.67
C ALA A 5 -74.74 23.51 -13.31
N ALA A 6 -73.61 22.81 -13.53
CA ALA A 6 -72.99 21.61 -12.94
C ALA A 6 -71.64 21.33 -13.67
N ALA A 7 -70.66 20.71 -13.01
CA ALA A 7 -69.56 19.98 -13.67
C ALA A 7 -68.94 18.95 -12.70
N LEU A 8 -68.77 17.70 -13.16
CA LEU A 8 -68.12 16.63 -12.38
C LEU A 8 -66.60 16.64 -12.59
N GLN A 9 -65.84 16.19 -11.58
CA GLN A 9 -64.89 15.06 -11.67
C GLN A 9 -64.34 14.68 -10.26
N PRO A 10 -63.72 13.50 -10.05
CA PRO A 10 -64.00 12.71 -8.84
C PRO A 10 -62.96 12.76 -7.71
N THR A 11 -63.48 12.92 -6.48
CA THR A 11 -63.41 11.96 -5.33
C THR A 11 -62.54 10.69 -5.50
N LEU A 12 -61.83 10.14 -4.52
CA LEU A 12 -61.74 10.24 -3.04
C LEU A 12 -60.31 9.74 -2.64
N ALA A 13 -59.85 9.72 -1.38
CA ALA A 13 -59.97 10.62 -0.23
C ALA A 13 -59.03 10.07 0.88
N ILE A 14 -58.54 10.95 1.75
CA ILE A 14 -57.63 10.61 2.86
C ILE A 14 -58.42 10.04 4.06
N SER A 15 -57.87 9.05 4.76
CA SER A 15 -58.18 8.82 6.17
C SER A 15 -57.11 7.99 6.89
N ALA A 16 -56.77 8.46 8.08
CA ALA A 16 -56.00 7.79 9.12
C ALA A 16 -56.62 8.23 10.47
N PRO A 17 -56.20 7.70 11.63
CA PRO A 17 -55.74 6.35 11.96
C PRO A 17 -56.64 5.70 13.04
N ILE A 18 -56.44 4.42 13.37
CA ILE A 18 -56.99 3.81 14.60
C ILE A 18 -55.90 2.99 15.29
N SER A 19 -55.71 3.21 16.59
CA SER A 19 -54.78 2.48 17.45
C SER A 19 -55.39 1.18 17.97
N VAL A 20 -54.58 0.12 18.07
CA VAL A 20 -54.89 -1.08 18.89
C VAL A 20 -53.62 -1.54 19.59
N GLU A 21 -53.71 -1.86 20.88
CA GLU A 21 -52.60 -2.31 21.70
C GLU A 21 -52.31 -3.82 21.56
N ALA A 22 -51.05 -4.16 21.83
CA ALA A 22 -50.55 -5.42 22.36
C ALA A 22 -51.10 -6.76 21.80
N ASN A 23 -50.22 -7.48 21.10
CA ASN A 23 -50.03 -8.88 21.44
C ASN A 23 -48.54 -9.24 21.38
N ALA A 24 -47.98 -9.67 22.50
CA ALA A 24 -46.55 -10.00 22.62
C ALA A 24 -46.34 -11.48 22.34
N SER A 25 -45.76 -11.80 21.18
CA SER A 25 -45.35 -13.17 20.86
C SER A 25 -44.01 -13.17 20.13
N THR A 26 -42.98 -13.57 20.88
CA THR A 26 -41.76 -14.24 20.38
C THR A 26 -40.93 -13.47 19.35
N ILE A 27 -40.15 -12.50 19.82
CA ILE A 27 -38.89 -12.14 19.15
C ILE A 27 -37.97 -13.37 19.28
N GLY A 28 -37.79 -14.09 18.18
CA GLY A 28 -36.76 -15.13 18.10
C GLY A 28 -35.39 -14.50 18.31
N SER A 29 -34.59 -15.09 19.19
CA SER A 29 -33.19 -14.70 19.39
C SER A 29 -32.45 -14.74 18.06
N GLU A 30 -31.79 -13.64 17.69
CA GLU A 30 -30.68 -13.71 16.73
C GLU A 30 -29.62 -14.64 17.33
N GLN A 31 -29.60 -15.89 16.85
CA GLN A 31 -28.52 -16.81 17.17
C GLN A 31 -27.26 -16.24 16.55
N ALA A 32 -26.27 -15.91 17.38
CA ALA A 32 -24.97 -15.49 16.92
C ALA A 32 -24.40 -16.58 15.98
N VAL A 33 -24.09 -16.19 14.75
CA VAL A 33 -23.48 -17.10 13.78
C VAL A 33 -22.17 -17.62 14.41
N PRO A 34 -21.97 -18.95 14.53
CA PRO A 34 -20.75 -19.47 15.13
C PRO A 34 -19.53 -18.98 14.35
N SER A 35 -18.45 -18.64 15.06
CA SER A 35 -17.20 -18.26 14.41
C SER A 35 -16.66 -19.45 13.61
N PRO A 36 -16.17 -19.23 12.37
CA PRO A 36 -15.71 -20.33 11.54
C PRO A 36 -14.52 -21.05 12.20
N SER A 37 -14.57 -22.37 12.15
CA SER A 37 -13.54 -23.28 12.66
C SER A 37 -12.18 -23.02 12.02
N LEU A 38 -11.10 -23.48 12.65
CA LEU A 38 -9.77 -23.35 12.06
C LEU A 38 -9.66 -24.14 10.74
N HIS A 39 -10.37 -25.25 10.59
CA HIS A 39 -10.46 -26.02 9.34
C HIS A 39 -11.04 -25.15 8.20
N GLU A 40 -12.21 -24.54 8.40
CA GLU A 40 -12.84 -23.67 7.40
C GLU A 40 -11.92 -22.49 7.05
N ARG A 41 -11.31 -21.87 8.07
CA ARG A 41 -10.41 -20.73 7.88
C ARG A 41 -9.11 -21.09 7.16
N LEU A 42 -8.61 -22.32 7.29
CA LEU A 42 -7.47 -22.85 6.53
C LEU A 42 -7.87 -23.18 5.09
N CYS A 43 -9.07 -23.72 4.85
CA CYS A 43 -9.63 -23.91 3.51
C CYS A 43 -9.83 -22.57 2.79
N ASP A 44 -10.25 -21.53 3.50
CA ASP A 44 -10.27 -20.16 2.98
C ASP A 44 -8.86 -19.63 2.66
N VAL A 45 -7.82 -20.00 3.42
CA VAL A 45 -6.43 -19.58 3.11
C VAL A 45 -5.97 -20.26 1.83
N ASN A 46 -6.30 -21.54 1.68
CA ASN A 46 -5.95 -22.30 0.49
C ASN A 46 -6.98 -23.39 0.22
N PRO A 47 -7.77 -23.28 -0.87
CA PRO A 47 -8.80 -24.26 -1.22
C PRO A 47 -8.28 -25.70 -1.39
N ASN A 48 -6.96 -25.87 -1.64
CA ASN A 48 -6.33 -27.19 -1.71
C ASN A 48 -6.34 -27.96 -0.37
N TRP A 49 -6.65 -27.33 0.76
CA TRP A 49 -6.87 -28.05 2.02
C TRP A 49 -8.13 -28.93 2.01
N VAL A 50 -9.15 -28.59 1.22
CA VAL A 50 -10.42 -29.35 1.15
C VAL A 50 -10.19 -30.80 0.72
N SER A 51 -9.28 -31.03 -0.24
CA SER A 51 -8.94 -32.37 -0.73
C SER A 51 -7.96 -33.13 0.17
N ILE A 52 -7.39 -32.47 1.19
CA ILE A 52 -6.33 -33.02 2.05
C ILE A 52 -6.85 -33.34 3.45
N LEU A 53 -7.69 -32.48 4.03
CA LEU A 53 -8.27 -32.65 5.38
C LEU A 53 -9.60 -33.40 5.35
N GLY A 54 -10.26 -33.48 4.19
CA GLY A 54 -11.60 -34.06 4.07
C GLY A 54 -12.64 -33.29 4.91
N SER A 55 -13.68 -34.00 5.34
CA SER A 55 -14.77 -33.47 6.17
C SER A 55 -14.50 -33.57 7.68
N GLU A 56 -13.32 -33.99 8.12
CA GLU A 56 -12.99 -34.08 9.55
C GLU A 56 -12.56 -32.72 10.08
N THR A 57 -13.30 -32.21 11.06
CA THR A 57 -13.04 -30.92 11.71
C THR A 57 -11.88 -31.02 12.67
N PHE A 58 -10.80 -30.30 12.40
CA PHE A 58 -9.73 -30.08 13.37
C PHE A 58 -10.15 -29.01 14.37
N ASP A 59 -10.78 -29.44 15.46
CA ASP A 59 -10.89 -28.63 16.67
C ASP A 59 -9.51 -28.54 17.34
N LEU A 60 -8.74 -27.52 16.95
CA LEU A 60 -7.67 -27.01 17.79
C LEU A 60 -8.31 -26.05 18.80
N ASP A 61 -8.30 -26.46 20.07
CA ASP A 61 -8.98 -25.78 21.18
C ASP A 61 -8.71 -24.26 21.22
N GLY A 62 -9.78 -23.48 21.12
CA GLY A 62 -9.90 -22.21 21.85
C GLY A 62 -8.99 -21.04 21.47
N GLU A 63 -8.91 -20.63 20.19
CA GLU A 63 -8.52 -19.24 19.85
C GLU A 63 -9.58 -18.52 19.01
N SER A 64 -10.53 -17.87 19.70
CA SER A 64 -11.33 -16.79 19.11
C SER A 64 -10.40 -15.64 18.69
N GLU A 65 -10.43 -15.28 17.40
CA GLU A 65 -9.63 -14.20 16.78
C GLU A 65 -8.12 -14.44 16.54
N VAL A 66 -7.71 -15.64 16.11
CA VAL A 66 -6.39 -15.82 15.43
C VAL A 66 -6.22 -14.77 14.32
N GLY A 67 -5.20 -13.91 14.39
CA GLY A 67 -4.96 -12.89 13.36
C GLY A 67 -4.54 -13.48 12.00
N GLU A 68 -4.71 -12.71 10.90
CA GLU A 68 -4.35 -13.16 9.54
C GLU A 68 -2.90 -13.66 9.43
N VAL A 69 -1.96 -13.00 10.12
CA VAL A 69 -0.55 -13.41 10.15
C VAL A 69 -0.41 -14.75 10.83
N GLN A 70 -0.99 -14.93 12.02
CA GLN A 70 -0.96 -16.19 12.77
C GLN A 70 -1.65 -17.34 12.00
N LEU A 71 -2.75 -17.05 11.30
CA LEU A 71 -3.45 -18.02 10.46
C LEU A 71 -2.59 -18.46 9.25
N LEU A 72 -1.86 -17.52 8.62
CA LEU A 72 -0.89 -17.83 7.56
C LEU A 72 0.32 -18.61 8.12
N GLN A 73 0.80 -18.29 9.33
CA GLN A 73 1.84 -19.08 9.98
C GLN A 73 1.39 -20.51 10.26
N LYS A 74 0.17 -20.71 10.78
CA LYS A 74 -0.38 -22.05 11.04
C LYS A 74 -0.59 -22.84 9.74
N HIS A 75 -1.01 -22.17 8.68
CA HIS A 75 -1.02 -22.73 7.33
C HIS A 75 0.37 -23.26 6.94
N PHE A 76 1.42 -22.44 7.03
CA PHE A 76 2.78 -22.88 6.67
C PHE A 76 3.33 -24.00 7.55
N GLU A 77 3.03 -23.99 8.85
CA GLU A 77 3.41 -25.07 9.79
C GLU A 77 2.90 -26.44 9.29
N LEU A 78 1.59 -26.52 8.99
CA LEU A 78 0.94 -27.75 8.51
C LEU A 78 1.41 -28.14 7.09
N VAL A 79 1.69 -27.17 6.22
CA VAL A 79 2.29 -27.46 4.90
C VAL A 79 3.70 -28.04 5.06
N ILE A 80 4.54 -27.45 5.90
CA ILE A 80 5.92 -27.91 6.13
C ILE A 80 5.93 -29.34 6.68
N GLU A 81 5.10 -29.63 7.69
CA GLU A 81 4.95 -30.98 8.24
C GLU A 81 4.56 -32.00 7.15
N ARG A 82 3.63 -31.64 6.27
CA ARG A 82 3.22 -32.49 5.14
C ARG A 82 4.36 -32.69 4.12
N LEU A 83 5.14 -31.65 3.83
CA LEU A 83 6.28 -31.73 2.91
C LEU A 83 7.42 -32.61 3.45
N GLU A 84 7.65 -32.58 4.77
CA GLU A 84 8.67 -33.37 5.46
C GLU A 84 8.28 -34.86 5.55
N ASN A 85 6.98 -35.17 5.68
CA ASN A 85 6.44 -36.53 5.74
C ASN A 85 6.06 -37.15 4.36
N ALA A 86 6.23 -36.41 3.26
CA ALA A 86 5.86 -36.89 1.93
C ALA A 86 6.80 -38.00 1.41
N LYS A 87 6.22 -38.99 0.70
CA LYS A 87 7.01 -39.99 -0.03
C LYS A 87 7.66 -39.36 -1.27
N VAL A 88 8.97 -39.57 -1.39
CA VAL A 88 9.85 -38.92 -2.39
C VAL A 88 10.86 -39.90 -3.00
N ASP A 89 10.54 -41.20 -3.00
CA ASP A 89 11.41 -42.26 -3.52
C ASP A 89 11.67 -42.15 -5.04
N ASP A 90 10.86 -41.33 -5.73
CA ASP A 90 10.99 -40.96 -7.14
C ASP A 90 11.96 -39.80 -7.41
N LEU A 91 12.42 -39.08 -6.38
CA LEU A 91 13.32 -37.93 -6.54
C LEU A 91 14.80 -38.35 -6.61
N ASN A 92 15.54 -37.76 -7.55
CA ASN A 92 16.99 -37.93 -7.62
C ASN A 92 17.71 -37.15 -6.50
N ALA A 93 19.00 -37.44 -6.28
CA ALA A 93 19.78 -36.84 -5.21
C ALA A 93 19.84 -35.29 -5.25
N SER A 94 19.82 -34.68 -6.44
CA SER A 94 19.79 -33.22 -6.61
C SER A 94 18.43 -32.65 -6.21
N GLN A 95 17.33 -33.25 -6.68
CA GLN A 95 15.96 -32.87 -6.32
C GLN A 95 15.72 -33.02 -4.81
N THR A 96 16.17 -34.11 -4.20
CA THR A 96 16.08 -34.33 -2.75
C THR A 96 16.85 -33.27 -1.95
N LYS A 97 18.01 -32.84 -2.44
CA LYS A 97 18.77 -31.73 -1.85
C LYS A 97 18.02 -30.39 -1.97
N GLN A 98 17.47 -30.08 -3.15
CA GLN A 98 16.72 -28.84 -3.37
C GLN A 98 15.41 -28.81 -2.57
N ARG A 99 14.70 -29.93 -2.47
CA ARG A 99 13.50 -30.07 -1.64
C ARG A 99 13.76 -29.65 -0.20
N ARG A 100 14.79 -30.21 0.43
CA ARG A 100 15.19 -29.88 1.81
C ARG A 100 15.55 -28.39 1.95
N ALA A 101 16.30 -27.85 0.99
CA ALA A 101 16.65 -26.42 1.00
C ALA A 101 15.43 -25.50 0.83
N ASN A 102 14.42 -25.91 0.06
CA ASN A 102 13.18 -25.14 -0.12
C ASN A 102 12.22 -25.26 1.07
N ILE A 103 12.15 -26.43 1.73
CA ILE A 103 11.43 -26.56 3.01
C ILE A 103 12.04 -25.65 4.07
N GLN A 104 13.38 -25.58 4.14
CA GLN A 104 14.08 -24.68 5.07
C GLN A 104 13.79 -23.19 4.78
N ARG A 105 13.86 -22.76 3.51
CA ARG A 105 13.46 -21.39 3.10
C ARG A 105 12.00 -21.08 3.44
N LEU A 106 11.09 -22.05 3.29
CA LEU A 106 9.68 -21.87 3.65
C LEU A 106 9.50 -21.70 5.16
N ARG A 107 10.29 -22.43 5.96
CA ARG A 107 10.32 -22.30 7.43
C ARG A 107 10.82 -20.92 7.86
N GLU A 108 11.88 -20.40 7.22
CA GLU A 108 12.40 -19.03 7.43
C GLU A 108 11.33 -17.99 7.07
N TYR A 109 10.76 -18.06 5.86
CA TYR A 109 9.67 -17.19 5.40
C TYR A 109 8.46 -17.17 6.35
N ALA A 110 8.07 -18.32 6.92
CA ALA A 110 6.98 -18.42 7.89
C ALA A 110 7.31 -17.81 9.27
N VAL A 111 8.60 -17.77 9.65
CA VAL A 111 9.07 -17.12 10.89
C VAL A 111 9.16 -15.59 10.73
N ASP A 112 9.56 -15.12 9.54
CA ASP A 112 9.72 -13.70 9.22
C ASP A 112 8.40 -12.91 9.20
N ARG A 113 7.27 -13.58 8.94
CA ARG A 113 5.89 -13.02 8.95
C ARG A 113 5.62 -11.90 7.94
N VAL A 114 6.54 -11.64 7.00
CA VAL A 114 6.37 -10.63 5.96
C VAL A 114 5.65 -11.24 4.76
N PHE A 115 4.30 -11.15 4.77
CA PHE A 115 3.44 -11.76 3.76
C PHE A 115 2.79 -10.72 2.82
N PRO A 116 2.57 -11.05 1.54
CA PRO A 116 1.86 -10.19 0.58
C PRO A 116 0.50 -9.71 1.07
N GLN A 117 0.15 -8.46 0.75
CA GLN A 117 -1.19 -7.94 0.96
C GLN A 117 -1.99 -7.92 -0.35
N ASN A 118 -3.18 -8.53 -0.35
CA ASN A 118 -4.15 -8.34 -1.43
C ASN A 118 -4.80 -6.96 -1.30
N ILE A 119 -4.38 -6.04 -2.16
CA ILE A 119 -5.06 -4.74 -2.36
C ILE A 119 -5.78 -4.64 -3.71
N PHE A 120 -5.84 -5.74 -4.47
CA PHE A 120 -6.20 -5.72 -5.88
C PHE A 120 -7.66 -6.09 -6.14
N VAL A 121 -8.16 -7.13 -5.45
CA VAL A 121 -9.51 -7.68 -5.65
C VAL A 121 -10.14 -8.06 -4.32
N ALA A 122 -11.45 -7.89 -4.18
CA ALA A 122 -12.17 -8.29 -2.97
C ALA A 122 -12.10 -9.81 -2.73
N GLY A 123 -12.22 -10.23 -1.46
CA GLY A 123 -12.10 -11.64 -1.06
C GLY A 123 -10.65 -12.09 -0.87
N ARG A 124 -10.43 -13.41 -0.89
CA ARG A 124 -9.09 -14.01 -0.85
C ARG A 124 -8.61 -14.34 -2.25
N ARG A 125 -7.38 -13.96 -2.59
CA ARG A 125 -6.77 -14.21 -3.91
C ARG A 125 -5.26 -14.41 -3.78
N PRO A 126 -4.61 -15.22 -4.64
CA PRO A 126 -3.15 -15.23 -4.71
C PRO A 126 -2.64 -13.82 -5.07
N VAL A 127 -1.48 -13.48 -4.53
CA VAL A 127 -0.71 -12.28 -4.90
C VAL A 127 0.73 -12.73 -5.03
N PHE A 128 1.30 -12.68 -6.22
CA PHE A 128 2.64 -13.23 -6.47
C PHE A 128 3.76 -12.36 -5.87
N ILE A 129 3.75 -11.06 -6.19
CA ILE A 129 4.49 -10.03 -5.44
C ILE A 129 3.55 -8.85 -5.23
N ASP A 130 3.45 -8.38 -3.99
CA ASP A 130 2.62 -7.22 -3.67
C ASP A 130 3.28 -5.89 -4.12
N PRO A 131 2.56 -4.75 -4.08
CA PRO A 131 3.11 -3.47 -4.49
C PRO A 131 4.30 -2.94 -3.65
N TRP A 132 4.60 -3.56 -2.50
CA TRP A 132 5.74 -3.21 -1.64
C TRP A 132 6.97 -4.09 -1.93
N GLY A 133 6.85 -5.07 -2.83
CA GLY A 133 7.93 -6.02 -3.15
C GLY A 133 7.91 -7.28 -2.29
N THR A 134 6.90 -7.45 -1.42
CA THR A 134 6.74 -8.69 -0.64
C THR A 134 6.38 -9.82 -1.59
N HIS A 135 7.25 -10.82 -1.69
CA HIS A 135 6.99 -12.01 -2.48
C HIS A 135 6.07 -12.95 -1.70
N CYS A 136 5.19 -13.69 -2.39
CA CYS A 136 4.53 -14.84 -1.77
C CYS A 136 5.51 -15.97 -1.45
N ALA A 137 5.05 -16.99 -0.74
CA ALA A 137 5.85 -18.17 -0.42
C ALA A 137 6.56 -18.75 -1.65
N VAL A 138 5.83 -19.01 -2.75
CA VAL A 138 6.44 -19.61 -3.96
C VAL A 138 7.34 -18.62 -4.70
N GLY A 139 6.98 -17.33 -4.77
CA GLY A 139 7.84 -16.29 -5.33
C GLY A 139 9.14 -16.11 -4.53
N HIS A 140 9.08 -16.21 -3.21
CA HIS A 140 10.22 -16.20 -2.30
C HIS A 140 11.12 -17.41 -2.55
N LEU A 141 10.56 -18.63 -2.61
CA LEU A 141 11.31 -19.85 -2.93
C LEU A 141 12.04 -19.74 -4.28
N ILE A 142 11.37 -19.21 -5.32
CA ILE A 142 11.97 -18.97 -6.65
C ILE A 142 13.13 -17.95 -6.54
N ALA A 143 12.90 -16.81 -5.87
CA ALA A 143 13.91 -15.77 -5.74
C ALA A 143 15.15 -16.22 -4.94
N THR A 144 14.96 -16.83 -3.77
CA THR A 144 16.05 -17.24 -2.85
C THR A 144 16.69 -18.59 -3.20
N SER A 145 16.16 -19.32 -4.19
CA SER A 145 16.84 -20.43 -4.86
C SER A 145 17.69 -20.00 -6.07
N GLY A 146 17.76 -18.70 -6.38
CA GLY A 146 18.65 -18.13 -7.39
C GLY A 146 17.95 -17.58 -8.64
N TYR A 147 16.61 -17.53 -8.66
CA TYR A 147 15.83 -17.14 -9.85
C TYR A 147 14.99 -15.85 -9.65
N PRO A 148 15.50 -14.74 -9.07
CA PRO A 148 14.70 -13.54 -8.83
C PRO A 148 14.20 -12.87 -10.13
N GLY A 149 14.84 -13.15 -11.27
CA GLY A 149 14.34 -12.73 -12.59
C GLY A 149 13.07 -13.47 -13.02
N LEU A 150 12.94 -14.76 -12.71
CA LEU A 150 11.74 -15.55 -12.98
C LEU A 150 10.58 -15.09 -12.10
N ALA A 151 10.83 -14.88 -10.80
CA ALA A 151 9.81 -14.38 -9.87
C ALA A 151 9.21 -13.03 -10.32
N ARG A 152 10.04 -12.13 -10.88
CA ARG A 152 9.55 -10.86 -11.44
C ARG A 152 8.67 -11.06 -12.68
N ARG A 153 9.08 -11.90 -13.65
CA ARG A 153 8.26 -12.18 -14.86
C ARG A 153 6.89 -12.76 -14.50
N ILE A 154 6.86 -13.76 -13.60
CA ILE A 154 5.59 -14.34 -13.13
C ILE A 154 4.68 -13.26 -12.51
N ASN A 155 5.23 -12.29 -11.77
CA ASN A 155 4.45 -11.19 -11.21
C ASN A 155 3.99 -10.14 -12.24
N GLU A 156 4.64 -10.05 -13.39
CA GLU A 156 4.24 -9.16 -14.49
C GLU A 156 3.15 -9.80 -15.34
N GLU A 157 3.22 -11.11 -15.57
CA GLU A 157 2.31 -11.88 -16.41
C GLU A 157 1.07 -12.39 -15.65
N HIS A 158 1.25 -12.91 -14.43
CA HIS A 158 0.30 -13.77 -13.72
C HIS A 158 0.11 -13.41 -12.22
N ARG A 159 0.17 -12.11 -11.88
CA ARG A 159 0.19 -11.62 -10.48
C ARG A 159 -0.87 -12.22 -9.54
N LEU A 160 -2.08 -12.41 -10.06
CA LEU A 160 -3.27 -12.79 -9.28
C LEU A 160 -3.80 -14.18 -9.66
N ASP A 161 -3.01 -14.95 -10.40
CA ASP A 161 -3.40 -16.27 -10.86
C ASP A 161 -2.97 -17.34 -9.85
N GLU A 162 -3.74 -18.41 -9.81
CA GLU A 162 -3.38 -19.62 -9.09
C GLU A 162 -2.28 -20.35 -9.87
N LEU A 163 -1.38 -21.05 -9.17
CA LEU A 163 -0.18 -21.66 -9.79
C LEU A 163 -0.48 -22.59 -10.98
N GLY A 164 -1.63 -23.27 -10.97
CA GLY A 164 -2.05 -24.14 -12.08
C GLY A 164 -2.40 -23.40 -13.37
N ALA A 165 -2.59 -22.08 -13.32
CA ALA A 165 -2.89 -21.22 -14.48
C ALA A 165 -1.68 -20.40 -14.96
N ILE A 166 -0.53 -20.47 -14.28
CA ILE A 166 0.66 -19.69 -14.62
C ILE A 166 1.41 -20.36 -15.78
N THR A 167 1.60 -19.61 -16.87
CA THR A 167 2.23 -20.10 -18.11
C THR A 167 3.63 -19.54 -18.38
N THR A 168 4.22 -18.78 -17.45
CA THR A 168 5.55 -18.16 -17.61
C THR A 168 6.68 -19.17 -17.87
N ASP A 169 7.43 -18.93 -18.95
CA ASP A 169 8.64 -19.68 -19.30
C ASP A 169 9.67 -19.72 -18.15
N GLY A 170 10.10 -20.94 -17.80
CA GLY A 170 11.05 -21.20 -16.72
C GLY A 170 10.40 -21.73 -15.42
N LEU A 171 9.09 -21.57 -15.22
CA LEU A 171 8.42 -22.04 -13.99
C LEU A 171 8.42 -23.58 -13.90
N ARG A 172 8.17 -24.28 -15.00
CA ARG A 172 8.12 -25.74 -15.05
C ARG A 172 9.52 -26.37 -14.85
N GLU A 173 10.54 -25.77 -15.46
CA GLU A 173 11.94 -26.17 -15.32
C GLU A 173 12.41 -25.97 -13.87
N TRP A 174 12.11 -24.82 -13.28
CA TRP A 174 12.39 -24.55 -11.86
C TRP A 174 11.67 -25.55 -10.96
N GLN A 175 10.37 -25.81 -11.19
CA GLN A 175 9.58 -26.73 -10.39
C GLN A 175 10.13 -28.17 -10.48
N LEU A 176 10.54 -28.64 -11.65
CA LEU A 176 11.20 -29.95 -11.81
C LEU A 176 12.53 -30.05 -11.06
N ALA A 177 13.31 -28.97 -11.04
CA ALA A 177 14.59 -28.90 -10.32
C ALA A 177 14.43 -28.72 -8.79
N SER A 178 13.33 -28.12 -8.34
CA SER A 178 13.11 -27.73 -6.93
C SER A 178 12.88 -28.90 -5.98
N GLY A 179 12.47 -30.07 -6.51
CA GLY A 179 12.06 -31.23 -5.72
C GLY A 179 10.69 -31.08 -5.04
N LEU A 180 9.91 -30.07 -5.41
CA LEU A 180 8.52 -29.86 -4.99
C LEU A 180 7.57 -30.18 -6.15
N ARG A 181 6.46 -30.88 -5.89
CA ARG A 181 5.41 -31.18 -6.88
C ARG A 181 4.53 -29.94 -7.12
N ILE A 182 3.73 -29.92 -8.18
CA ILE A 182 2.90 -28.74 -8.50
C ILE A 182 1.74 -28.59 -7.50
N GLU A 183 1.21 -29.70 -7.00
CA GLU A 183 0.18 -29.78 -5.97
C GLU A 183 0.73 -29.29 -4.62
N GLU A 184 2.00 -29.57 -4.34
CA GLU A 184 2.70 -29.07 -3.16
C GLU A 184 2.92 -27.57 -3.25
N LEU A 185 3.36 -27.05 -4.41
CA LEU A 185 3.47 -25.60 -4.63
C LEU A 185 2.11 -24.90 -4.56
N ALA A 186 1.05 -25.51 -5.10
CA ALA A 186 -0.31 -25.02 -4.99
C ALA A 186 -0.78 -24.96 -3.54
N LEU A 187 -0.41 -25.94 -2.70
CA LEU A 187 -0.68 -25.92 -1.26
C LEU A 187 0.19 -24.92 -0.49
N ILE A 188 1.45 -24.74 -0.86
CA ILE A 188 2.37 -23.74 -0.29
C ILE A 188 1.87 -22.31 -0.55
N GLN A 189 1.18 -22.06 -1.67
CA GLN A 189 0.79 -20.71 -2.09
C GLN A 189 -0.56 -20.26 -1.48
N PRO A 190 -0.58 -19.33 -0.52
CA PRO A 190 -1.82 -18.88 0.10
C PRO A 190 -2.61 -17.91 -0.79
N HIS A 191 -3.89 -17.79 -0.50
CA HIS A 191 -4.77 -16.72 -0.93
C HIS A 191 -4.87 -15.67 0.18
N TYR A 192 -4.45 -14.44 -0.10
CA TYR A 192 -4.36 -13.38 0.90
C TYR A 192 -5.67 -12.61 1.02
N GLN A 193 -6.12 -12.34 2.24
CA GLN A 193 -7.35 -11.57 2.49
C GLN A 193 -7.22 -10.15 1.91
N PHE A 194 -8.24 -9.70 1.18
CA PHE A 194 -8.34 -8.32 0.73
C PHE A 194 -8.27 -7.36 1.91
N ARG A 195 -7.26 -6.49 1.91
CA ARG A 195 -7.04 -5.44 2.90
C ARG A 195 -6.85 -4.11 2.20
N MET A 196 -7.92 -3.33 2.14
CA MET A 196 -7.79 -1.94 1.78
C MET A 196 -7.17 -1.17 2.96
N ASN A 197 -5.97 -0.63 2.75
CA ASN A 197 -5.39 0.40 3.60
C ASN A 197 -5.41 1.71 2.79
N SER A 198 -5.64 2.84 3.44
CA SER A 198 -5.65 4.15 2.79
C SER A 198 -4.82 5.15 3.59
N GLN A 199 -4.15 6.06 2.88
CA GLN A 199 -3.47 7.18 3.50
C GLN A 199 -3.82 8.43 2.70
N THR A 200 -4.13 9.52 3.39
CA THR A 200 -4.35 10.84 2.80
C THR A 200 -3.42 11.82 3.48
N ILE A 201 -2.71 12.64 2.71
CA ILE A 201 -1.91 13.75 3.23
C ILE A 201 -2.49 15.08 2.75
N LYS A 202 -2.44 16.08 3.64
CA LYS A 202 -2.73 17.46 3.37
C LYS A 202 -1.57 18.31 3.88
N TYR A 203 -1.14 19.27 3.06
CA TYR A 203 -0.14 20.28 3.40
C TYR A 203 -0.82 21.65 3.51
N PRO A 204 -0.12 22.67 4.05
CA PRO A 204 -0.46 24.07 3.80
C PRO A 204 -0.47 24.36 2.29
N SER A 205 -1.33 25.29 1.84
CA SER A 205 -1.61 25.56 0.42
C SER A 205 -0.36 25.86 -0.41
N GLU A 206 0.52 26.67 0.14
CA GLU A 206 1.76 27.16 -0.42
C GLU A 206 2.85 26.07 -0.50
N ILE A 207 2.85 25.13 0.46
CA ILE A 207 3.69 23.93 0.39
C ILE A 207 3.14 22.92 -0.64
N GLU A 208 1.82 22.79 -0.73
CA GLU A 208 1.18 21.96 -1.75
C GLU A 208 1.46 22.49 -3.17
N ALA A 209 1.41 23.82 -3.37
CA ALA A 209 1.79 24.48 -4.61
C ALA A 209 3.27 24.24 -4.94
N LEU A 210 4.19 24.44 -3.97
CA LEU A 210 5.63 24.19 -4.15
C LEU A 210 5.93 22.74 -4.56
N ILE A 211 5.30 21.77 -3.91
CA ILE A 211 5.43 20.34 -4.26
C ILE A 211 4.92 20.05 -5.68
N LEU A 212 3.89 20.79 -6.13
CA LEU A 212 3.34 20.72 -7.48
C LEU A 212 4.15 21.53 -8.52
N GLY A 213 5.19 22.25 -8.12
CA GLY A 213 6.09 23.00 -9.01
C GLY A 213 5.84 24.51 -9.09
N ASP A 214 5.04 25.08 -8.18
CA ASP A 214 4.75 26.52 -8.12
C ASP A 214 5.18 27.14 -6.78
N SER A 215 6.30 27.86 -6.78
CA SER A 215 6.84 28.59 -5.63
C SER A 215 6.31 30.01 -5.47
N SER A 216 5.41 30.51 -6.33
CA SER A 216 4.92 31.89 -6.30
C SER A 216 4.32 32.27 -4.94
N THR A 217 3.41 31.44 -4.43
CA THR A 217 2.75 31.64 -3.13
C THR A 217 3.73 31.66 -1.95
N VAL A 218 4.77 30.83 -1.97
CA VAL A 218 5.85 30.83 -0.96
C VAL A 218 6.67 32.11 -1.04
N LEU A 219 7.06 32.54 -2.24
CA LEU A 219 7.82 33.77 -2.45
C LEU A 219 7.03 35.00 -2.01
N GLU A 220 5.75 35.11 -2.38
CA GLU A 220 4.88 36.19 -1.95
C GLU A 220 4.74 36.26 -0.42
N ALA A 221 4.56 35.12 0.25
CA ALA A 221 4.43 35.07 1.71
C ALA A 221 5.74 35.47 2.42
N LEU A 222 6.90 35.09 1.86
CA LEU A 222 8.22 35.53 2.34
C LEU A 222 8.43 37.04 2.15
N GLU A 223 8.04 37.59 1.00
CA GLU A 223 8.20 39.01 0.68
C GLU A 223 7.26 39.92 1.51
N LYS A 224 6.06 39.42 1.85
CA LYS A 224 5.13 40.09 2.78
C LYS A 224 5.51 39.93 4.25
N GLY A 225 6.45 39.03 4.58
CA GLY A 225 6.81 38.68 5.96
C GLY A 225 5.76 37.84 6.70
N GLU A 226 4.80 37.26 5.97
CA GLU A 226 3.79 36.33 6.48
C GLU A 226 4.40 34.95 6.79
N LEU A 227 5.44 34.58 6.04
CA LEU A 227 6.26 33.39 6.25
C LEU A 227 7.71 33.80 6.49
N LYS A 228 8.42 33.06 7.35
CA LYS A 228 9.85 33.29 7.62
C LYS A 228 10.72 32.33 6.83
N VAL A 229 11.94 32.75 6.51
CA VAL A 229 12.91 31.94 5.75
C VAL A 229 13.32 30.65 6.49
N ASP A 230 13.24 30.66 7.81
CA ASP A 230 13.59 29.55 8.73
C ASP A 230 12.40 28.70 9.18
N SER A 231 11.15 29.10 8.84
CA SER A 231 9.94 28.33 9.16
C SER A 231 10.01 26.89 8.63
N ARG A 232 9.43 25.96 9.39
CA ARG A 232 9.47 24.52 9.11
C ARG A 232 8.08 23.94 8.87
N CYS A 233 7.91 23.19 7.79
CA CYS A 233 6.71 22.42 7.52
C CYS A 233 7.03 20.92 7.61
N GLY A 234 6.38 20.19 8.52
CA GLY A 234 6.66 18.77 8.76
C GLY A 234 8.15 18.51 9.06
N GLY A 235 8.76 19.33 9.93
CA GLY A 235 10.17 19.23 10.32
C GLY A 235 11.20 19.73 9.29
N LYS A 236 10.79 20.09 8.07
CA LYS A 236 11.65 20.53 6.97
C LYS A 236 11.60 22.05 6.79
N THR A 237 12.75 22.71 6.65
CA THR A 237 12.77 24.13 6.22
C THR A 237 12.38 24.24 4.74
N LEU A 238 11.99 25.43 4.29
CA LEU A 238 11.72 25.73 2.87
C LEU A 238 12.83 25.27 1.92
N LEU A 239 14.11 25.37 2.33
CA LEU A 239 15.25 24.97 1.50
C LEU A 239 15.25 23.46 1.19
N HIS A 240 14.85 22.62 2.16
CA HIS A 240 14.72 21.17 1.95
C HIS A 240 13.59 20.85 0.98
N ILE A 241 12.44 21.52 1.10
CA ILE A 241 11.27 21.28 0.26
C ILE A 241 11.53 21.77 -1.18
N ALA A 242 12.13 22.95 -1.34
CA ALA A 242 12.56 23.47 -2.63
C ALA A 242 13.59 22.55 -3.31
N ALA A 243 14.53 21.99 -2.55
CA ALA A 243 15.51 21.04 -3.05
C ALA A 243 14.92 19.68 -3.44
N ALA A 244 13.96 19.15 -2.66
CA ALA A 244 13.18 17.98 -3.04
C ALA A 244 12.33 18.23 -4.30
N ALA A 245 11.80 19.44 -4.45
CA ALA A 245 10.98 19.87 -5.58
C ALA A 245 11.77 20.22 -6.85
N GLY A 246 13.10 20.37 -6.78
CA GLY A 246 13.95 20.77 -7.90
C GLY A 246 13.92 22.29 -8.23
N ASP A 247 13.31 23.12 -7.39
CA ASP A 247 13.18 24.56 -7.68
C ASP A 247 14.48 25.32 -7.37
N LEU A 248 15.39 25.34 -8.34
CA LEU A 248 16.65 26.07 -8.27
C LEU A 248 16.47 27.59 -8.09
N LYS A 249 15.35 28.17 -8.55
CA LYS A 249 15.08 29.61 -8.41
C LYS A 249 14.74 29.93 -6.96
N LEU A 250 13.82 29.16 -6.36
CA LEU A 250 13.48 29.30 -4.94
C LEU A 250 14.68 28.96 -4.04
N VAL A 251 15.45 27.90 -4.34
CA VAL A 251 16.67 27.54 -3.59
C VAL A 251 17.66 28.71 -3.52
N LYS A 252 17.98 29.35 -4.65
CA LYS A 252 18.84 30.53 -4.69
C LYS A 252 18.26 31.68 -3.88
N ARG A 253 16.96 31.97 -4.07
CA ARG A 253 16.28 33.08 -3.40
C ARG A 253 16.23 32.91 -1.88
N LEU A 254 16.02 31.69 -1.37
CA LEU A 254 16.06 31.39 0.05
C LEU A 254 17.45 31.66 0.65
N VAL A 255 18.52 31.26 -0.05
CA VAL A 255 19.90 31.52 0.40
C VAL A 255 20.23 33.03 0.37
N GLU A 256 19.79 33.78 -0.65
CA GLU A 256 19.87 35.25 -0.67
C GLU A 256 19.14 35.90 0.53
N MET A 257 18.02 35.31 0.95
CA MET A 257 17.22 35.76 2.10
C MET A 257 17.76 35.23 3.45
N GLY A 258 18.92 34.59 3.47
CA GLY A 258 19.60 34.15 4.70
C GLY A 258 19.18 32.78 5.23
N ALA A 259 18.62 31.90 4.39
CA ALA A 259 18.38 30.50 4.76
C ALA A 259 19.70 29.81 5.15
N ASP A 260 19.72 29.11 6.29
CA ASP A 260 20.86 28.28 6.67
C ASP A 260 21.01 27.09 5.71
N LEU A 261 22.07 27.12 4.91
CA LEU A 261 22.45 26.09 3.95
C LEU A 261 22.78 24.74 4.63
N ASN A 262 23.24 24.77 5.88
CA ASN A 262 23.64 23.59 6.65
C ASN A 262 22.51 23.07 7.56
N ALA A 263 21.33 23.70 7.52
CA ALA A 263 20.19 23.23 8.28
C ALA A 263 19.87 21.77 7.93
N VAL A 264 19.62 20.96 8.96
CA VAL A 264 19.10 19.61 8.80
C VAL A 264 17.62 19.56 9.13
N SER A 265 16.89 18.65 8.47
CA SER A 265 15.51 18.34 8.77
C SER A 265 15.34 17.62 10.11
N THR A 266 14.17 17.77 10.72
CA THR A 266 13.69 16.91 11.81
C THR A 266 12.54 16.04 11.31
N LEU A 267 12.08 15.09 12.11
CA LEU A 267 10.76 14.51 11.87
C LEU A 267 9.68 15.59 12.08
N GLY A 268 8.60 15.50 11.31
CA GLY A 268 7.35 16.22 11.52
C GLY A 268 6.43 15.54 12.54
N CYS A 269 6.54 14.23 12.74
CA CYS A 269 5.86 13.50 13.83
C CYS A 269 6.61 12.18 14.13
N ASP A 270 6.35 11.59 15.29
CA ASP A 270 6.95 10.33 15.74
C ASP A 270 6.13 9.09 15.35
N GLU A 271 6.65 7.90 15.64
CA GLU A 271 5.99 6.63 15.31
C GLU A 271 4.64 6.48 16.02
N ASP A 272 4.53 6.94 17.28
CA ASP A 272 3.32 6.91 18.10
C ASP A 272 2.19 7.75 17.48
N GLU A 273 2.51 8.97 17.02
CA GLU A 273 1.58 9.81 16.26
C GLU A 273 1.18 9.09 14.96
N THR A 274 2.12 8.57 14.15
CA THR A 274 1.72 7.82 12.93
C THR A 274 0.85 6.60 13.21
N GLY A 275 0.98 6.00 14.40
CA GLY A 275 0.16 4.88 14.87
C GLY A 275 -1.32 5.22 15.03
N LYS A 276 -1.66 6.48 15.38
CA LYS A 276 -3.04 6.94 15.64
C LYS A 276 -3.98 6.77 14.44
N GLY A 277 -3.45 6.74 13.22
CA GLY A 277 -4.23 6.52 12.01
C GLY A 277 -4.69 5.07 11.81
N GLY A 278 -3.89 4.07 12.20
CA GLY A 278 -4.18 2.66 11.90
C GLY A 278 -4.28 2.36 10.39
N LYS A 279 -5.24 1.53 9.98
CA LYS A 279 -5.40 1.04 8.58
C LYS A 279 -5.75 2.14 7.57
N HIS A 280 -6.48 3.16 8.01
CA HIS A 280 -6.93 4.29 7.19
C HIS A 280 -6.48 5.55 7.91
N SER A 281 -5.51 6.28 7.35
CA SER A 281 -4.78 7.33 8.07
C SER A 281 -4.82 8.67 7.34
N ARG A 282 -5.15 9.75 8.05
CA ARG A 282 -5.14 11.12 7.53
C ARG A 282 -4.03 11.90 8.23
N PHE A 283 -3.07 12.37 7.45
CA PHE A 283 -1.93 13.18 7.87
C PHE A 283 -2.21 14.65 7.51
N GLU A 284 -2.15 15.54 8.50
CA GLU A 284 -2.15 16.98 8.28
C GLU A 284 -0.80 17.55 8.68
N VAL A 285 0.02 17.84 7.66
CA VAL A 285 1.33 18.49 7.83
C VAL A 285 1.10 19.97 8.11
N ARG A 286 1.89 20.53 9.02
CA ARG A 286 1.68 21.88 9.56
C ARG A 286 2.99 22.67 9.60
N TRP A 287 2.84 23.99 9.58
CA TRP A 287 3.90 24.93 9.92
C TRP A 287 4.20 24.90 11.42
N ASP A 288 5.49 24.91 11.75
CA ASP A 288 6.07 25.14 13.07
C ASP A 288 5.42 24.31 14.21
N GLY A 289 4.95 23.10 13.86
CA GLY A 289 4.27 22.18 14.76
C GLY A 289 4.24 20.74 14.22
N SER A 290 3.82 19.80 15.07
CA SER A 290 3.77 18.38 14.72
C SER A 290 2.71 18.10 13.65
N THR A 291 3.05 17.23 12.70
CA THR A 291 2.11 16.62 11.74
C THR A 291 1.07 15.82 12.52
N GLN A 292 -0.20 16.21 12.45
CA GLN A 292 -1.25 15.48 13.14
C GLN A 292 -1.70 14.27 12.32
N VAL A 293 -1.84 13.11 12.96
CA VAL A 293 -2.33 11.89 12.32
C VAL A 293 -3.62 11.42 12.99
N THR A 294 -4.65 11.25 12.17
CA THR A 294 -5.98 10.81 12.60
C THR A 294 -6.45 9.61 11.78
N LYS A 295 -7.52 8.95 12.23
CA LYS A 295 -8.23 7.98 11.39
C LYS A 295 -8.80 8.69 10.15
N GLY A 296 -8.40 8.22 8.98
CA GLY A 296 -8.86 8.64 7.67
C GLY A 296 -9.97 7.74 7.14
N ASP A 297 -10.51 8.10 5.98
CA ASP A 297 -11.63 7.40 5.36
C ASP A 297 -11.12 6.27 4.46
N ARG A 298 -11.85 5.15 4.42
CA ARG A 298 -11.47 3.95 3.65
C ARG A 298 -11.17 4.26 2.19
N TYR A 299 -11.93 5.16 1.57
CA TYR A 299 -11.89 5.49 0.14
C TYR A 299 -11.24 6.85 -0.16
N ALA A 300 -10.58 7.48 0.81
CA ALA A 300 -9.93 8.77 0.58
C ALA A 300 -8.70 8.62 -0.35
N GLY A 301 -8.56 9.54 -1.30
CA GLY A 301 -7.38 9.62 -2.16
C GLY A 301 -6.15 10.09 -1.39
N LYS A 302 -4.94 9.90 -1.96
CA LYS A 302 -3.68 10.21 -1.27
C LYS A 302 -3.47 11.69 -0.92
N GLY A 303 -4.20 12.62 -1.52
CA GLY A 303 -4.00 14.08 -1.42
C GLY A 303 -3.74 14.71 -2.78
N ARG A 304 -3.76 16.05 -2.89
CA ARG A 304 -3.63 16.73 -4.19
C ARG A 304 -2.26 16.53 -4.83
N VAL A 305 -1.18 16.56 -4.01
CA VAL A 305 0.19 16.33 -4.49
C VAL A 305 0.33 15.01 -5.28
N TYR A 306 -0.40 13.97 -4.86
CA TYR A 306 -0.36 12.65 -5.47
C TYR A 306 -1.17 12.50 -6.77
N GLN A 307 -1.77 13.58 -7.28
CA GLN A 307 -2.55 13.58 -8.52
C GLN A 307 -1.67 13.82 -9.77
N THR A 308 -0.42 14.28 -9.60
CA THR A 308 0.53 14.54 -10.69
C THR A 308 1.80 13.71 -10.53
N VAL A 309 2.54 13.48 -11.61
CA VAL A 309 3.82 12.73 -11.60
C VAL A 309 4.84 13.44 -10.69
N ARG A 310 5.00 14.76 -10.89
CA ARG A 310 5.92 15.61 -10.12
C ARG A 310 5.57 15.58 -8.63
N GLY A 311 4.32 15.92 -8.28
CA GLY A 311 3.92 16.01 -6.88
C GLY A 311 3.98 14.65 -6.16
N ALA A 312 3.64 13.55 -6.85
CA ALA A 312 3.78 12.20 -6.30
C ALA A 312 5.25 11.83 -6.05
N PHE A 313 6.15 12.14 -7.00
CA PHE A 313 7.58 11.91 -6.88
C PHE A 313 8.18 12.72 -5.72
N VAL A 314 7.87 14.02 -5.64
CA VAL A 314 8.37 14.91 -4.60
C VAL A 314 7.81 14.51 -3.21
N ALA A 315 6.53 14.18 -3.10
CA ALA A 315 5.95 13.70 -1.84
C ALA A 315 6.56 12.36 -1.38
N ASP A 316 6.85 11.45 -2.32
CA ASP A 316 7.57 10.19 -2.04
C ASP A 316 9.07 10.45 -1.70
N VAL A 317 9.68 11.58 -2.08
CA VAL A 317 10.98 12.04 -1.54
C VAL A 317 10.85 12.61 -0.12
N LEU A 318 9.79 13.39 0.16
CA LEU A 318 9.61 14.07 1.45
C LEU A 318 9.28 13.13 2.63
N GLN A 319 8.71 11.95 2.35
CA GLN A 319 8.42 10.88 3.31
C GLN A 319 7.48 11.23 4.47
N ASP A 320 6.64 12.25 4.34
CA ASP A 320 5.77 12.71 5.44
C ASP A 320 4.74 11.67 5.94
N PHE A 321 4.42 10.63 5.16
CA PHE A 321 3.66 9.45 5.65
C PHE A 321 4.38 8.59 6.70
N TYR A 322 5.68 8.85 6.93
CA TYR A 322 6.52 8.26 7.96
C TYR A 322 7.02 9.30 8.97
N GLY A 323 6.43 10.51 8.97
CA GLY A 323 6.95 11.65 9.73
C GLY A 323 8.13 12.36 9.07
N GLY A 324 8.51 12.00 7.84
CA GLY A 324 9.60 12.62 7.09
C GLY A 324 10.96 11.94 7.28
N LEU A 325 12.04 12.64 6.90
CA LEU A 325 13.42 12.20 7.12
C LEU A 325 14.08 13.15 8.13
N ALA A 326 14.71 12.64 9.17
CA ALA A 326 15.49 13.44 10.13
C ALA A 326 16.99 13.44 9.79
N GLY A 327 17.68 14.52 10.18
CA GLY A 327 19.12 14.66 10.00
C GLY A 327 19.57 14.83 8.56
N LYS A 328 18.66 15.17 7.63
CA LYS A 328 18.96 15.32 6.20
C LYS A 328 19.12 16.78 5.81
N ASN A 329 20.17 17.11 5.07
CA ASN A 329 20.39 18.45 4.53
C ASN A 329 19.70 18.64 3.16
N ALA A 330 19.72 19.87 2.61
CA ALA A 330 19.07 20.16 1.34
C ALA A 330 19.64 19.38 0.13
N LEU A 331 20.95 19.08 0.11
CA LEU A 331 21.59 18.29 -0.95
C LEU A 331 21.12 16.83 -0.92
N GLU A 332 20.93 16.26 0.28
CA GLU A 332 20.36 14.93 0.44
C GLU A 332 18.90 14.89 -0.04
N TYR A 333 18.09 15.92 0.19
CA TYR A 333 16.74 16.01 -0.41
C TYR A 333 16.75 16.20 -1.93
N ALA A 334 17.76 16.88 -2.50
CA ALA A 334 17.93 16.99 -3.95
C ALA A 334 18.39 15.66 -4.60
N THR A 335 19.00 14.75 -3.84
CA THR A 335 19.60 13.51 -4.37
C THR A 335 18.91 12.22 -3.91
N ALA A 336 18.01 12.27 -2.93
CA ALA A 336 17.28 11.11 -2.44
C ALA A 336 16.46 10.43 -3.55
N GLU A 337 16.44 9.10 -3.55
CA GLU A 337 15.46 8.34 -4.31
C GLU A 337 14.10 8.37 -3.60
N PRO A 338 12.99 8.59 -4.33
CA PRO A 338 11.64 8.55 -3.75
C PRO A 338 11.35 7.16 -3.15
N ARG A 339 10.78 7.17 -1.94
CA ARG A 339 10.22 5.96 -1.30
C ARG A 339 8.71 6.02 -1.32
N PRO A 340 8.01 4.92 -1.60
CA PRO A 340 6.55 4.94 -1.60
C PRO A 340 5.98 5.04 -0.18
N SER A 341 4.74 5.52 -0.08
CA SER A 341 3.95 5.61 1.17
C SER A 341 3.85 4.29 1.96
N LYS A 342 3.80 4.37 3.31
CA LYS A 342 3.71 3.25 4.27
C LYS A 342 2.76 2.12 3.85
N TYR A 343 1.62 2.45 3.24
CA TYR A 343 0.63 1.47 2.76
C TYR A 343 0.31 1.54 1.25
N GLY A 344 1.28 1.81 0.37
CA GLY A 344 1.05 1.66 -1.07
C GLY A 344 2.31 1.67 -1.91
N ALA A 345 2.19 1.35 -3.20
CA ALA A 345 3.27 1.45 -4.17
C ALA A 345 3.57 2.90 -4.61
N PRO A 346 4.74 3.13 -5.25
CA PRO A 346 5.15 4.45 -5.73
C PRO A 346 4.20 4.92 -6.82
N THR A 347 3.48 6.00 -6.53
CA THR A 347 2.39 6.48 -7.37
C THR A 347 2.92 7.06 -8.70
N TYR A 348 4.09 7.70 -8.68
CA TYR A 348 4.80 8.18 -9.88
C TYR A 348 5.13 7.04 -10.88
N ALA A 349 5.39 5.81 -10.39
CA ALA A 349 5.70 4.66 -11.25
C ALA A 349 4.48 4.14 -12.04
N TYR A 350 3.26 4.37 -11.56
CA TYR A 350 2.04 4.01 -12.30
C TYR A 350 1.73 5.00 -13.44
N TYR A 351 2.05 6.28 -13.29
CA TYR A 351 1.87 7.26 -14.37
C TYR A 351 2.76 6.93 -15.59
N GLY A 352 3.96 6.40 -15.37
CA GLY A 352 4.82 5.85 -16.44
C GLY A 352 4.23 4.65 -17.21
N LYS A 353 3.13 4.05 -16.74
CA LYS A 353 2.38 2.97 -17.42
C LYS A 353 0.91 3.32 -17.72
N ARG A 354 0.44 4.54 -17.40
CA ARG A 354 -0.94 5.00 -17.63
C ARG A 354 -0.96 6.36 -18.35
N MET A 355 -0.80 6.30 -19.67
CA MET A 355 -1.49 7.22 -20.59
C MET A 355 -2.68 6.46 -21.19
N PRO A 356 -3.86 6.45 -20.55
CA PRO A 356 -5.06 5.91 -21.17
C PRO A 356 -5.48 6.84 -22.32
N PHE A 357 -5.38 6.33 -23.55
CA PHE A 357 -5.69 6.99 -24.82
C PHE A 357 -4.74 8.11 -25.27
N GLY A 358 -3.94 7.79 -26.30
CA GLY A 358 -3.65 8.71 -27.40
C GLY A 358 -2.44 9.63 -27.26
N GLY A 359 -1.42 9.35 -28.06
CA GLY A 359 -0.40 10.34 -28.42
C GLY A 359 1.00 10.05 -27.88
N VAL A 360 1.92 9.71 -28.78
CA VAL A 360 3.36 9.99 -28.58
C VAL A 360 3.52 11.50 -28.75
N GLY A 361 3.13 12.25 -27.72
CA GLY A 361 3.29 13.70 -27.69
C GLY A 361 4.77 14.05 -27.60
N ASN A 362 5.21 15.02 -28.40
CA ASN A 362 6.60 15.48 -28.46
C ASN A 362 6.98 16.37 -27.25
N GLY A 363 6.44 16.08 -26.08
CA GLY A 363 6.62 16.79 -24.82
C GLY A 363 7.55 16.03 -23.88
N SER A 364 8.27 16.77 -23.06
CA SER A 364 9.19 16.24 -22.05
C SER A 364 8.45 15.38 -21.01
N ASN A 365 9.11 14.31 -20.55
CA ASN A 365 8.56 13.41 -19.55
C ASN A 365 8.63 14.08 -18.16
N PRO A 366 7.51 14.34 -17.46
CA PRO A 366 7.51 15.04 -16.18
C PRO A 366 8.31 14.35 -15.07
N LEU A 367 8.56 13.04 -15.19
CA LEU A 367 9.45 12.30 -14.28
C LEU A 367 10.93 12.63 -14.53
N GLU A 368 11.33 12.80 -15.80
CA GLU A 368 12.71 13.16 -16.14
C GLU A 368 12.96 14.66 -15.94
N GLU A 369 11.95 15.52 -16.14
CA GLU A 369 12.00 16.94 -15.76
C GLU A 369 12.37 17.12 -14.29
N VAL A 370 11.58 16.56 -13.36
CA VAL A 370 11.83 16.73 -11.92
C VAL A 370 13.16 16.10 -11.47
N LYS A 371 13.62 15.01 -12.12
CA LYS A 371 14.96 14.46 -11.87
C LYS A 371 16.07 15.40 -12.32
N ASN A 372 15.97 15.96 -13.53
CA ASN A 372 16.98 16.88 -14.08
C ASN A 372 17.05 18.18 -13.28
N GLU A 373 15.91 18.76 -12.91
CA GLU A 373 15.82 19.96 -12.07
C GLU A 373 16.45 19.72 -10.68
N ARG A 374 16.14 18.59 -10.03
CA ARG A 374 16.80 18.17 -8.79
C ARG A 374 18.30 17.94 -8.94
N ALA A 375 18.76 17.42 -10.08
CA ALA A 375 20.18 17.26 -10.36
C ALA A 375 20.90 18.62 -10.49
N GLU A 376 20.29 19.62 -11.13
CA GLU A 376 20.85 20.98 -11.18
C GLU A 376 20.84 21.66 -9.79
N VAL A 377 19.80 21.45 -8.96
CA VAL A 377 19.84 21.88 -7.54
C VAL A 377 20.99 21.20 -6.79
N ALA A 378 21.11 19.88 -6.90
CA ALA A 378 22.17 19.12 -6.23
C ALA A 378 23.57 19.54 -6.68
N LYS A 379 23.74 19.91 -7.95
CA LYS A 379 24.98 20.48 -8.48
C LYS A 379 25.25 21.85 -7.85
N TRP A 380 24.29 22.77 -7.90
CA TRP A 380 24.46 24.12 -7.35
C TRP A 380 24.73 24.12 -5.83
N LEU A 381 24.05 23.26 -5.06
CA LEU A 381 24.30 23.13 -3.61
C LEU A 381 25.73 22.67 -3.30
N ARG A 382 26.30 21.76 -4.11
CA ARG A 382 27.72 21.37 -4.00
C ARG A 382 28.66 22.51 -4.37
N GLU A 383 28.31 23.33 -5.35
CA GLU A 383 29.08 24.56 -5.69
C GLU A 383 29.07 25.58 -4.53
N GLN A 384 28.01 25.60 -3.69
CA GLN A 384 27.98 26.39 -2.44
C GLN A 384 28.73 25.72 -1.27
N GLY A 385 29.36 24.56 -1.48
CA GLY A 385 30.15 23.85 -0.48
C GLY A 385 29.37 22.91 0.44
N LEU A 386 28.06 22.72 0.22
CA LEU A 386 27.27 21.71 0.94
C LEU A 386 27.71 20.30 0.49
N LYS A 387 27.83 19.38 1.46
CA LYS A 387 28.37 18.03 1.27
C LYS A 387 27.33 16.95 1.55
#